data_AF-A0A7K8JG63-F1
#
_entry.id   AF-A0A7K8JG63-F1
#
_cell.length_a   1.000
_cell.length_b   1.000
_cell.length_c   1.000
_cell.angle_alpha   90.00
_cell.angle_beta   90.00
_cell.angle_gamma   90.00
#
_symmetry.space_group_name_H-M   'P 1'
#
loop_
_entity.id
_entity.type
_entity.pdbx_description
1 polymer ?
#
loop_
_entity_poly.entity_id
_entity_poly.type
_entity_poly.pdbx_seq_one_letter_code
_entity_poly.pdbx_strand_id
1 'polypeptide(L)' 'LVFHDLSPQARMLFLVMPKEPIILLSEAGDSGESDLGHVMIFGKKHAAHLGLTNGFWMVVDEGHKGGQSVYCV' A
#
# COMPACT_ATOMS: atom_id res chain seq x y z
N LEU A 1 -3.77 2.10 8.00
CA LEU A 1 -5.24 2.05 7.81
C LEU A 1 -5.54 1.35 6.47
N VAL A 2 -6.80 0.95 6.18
CA VAL A 2 -7.21 0.48 4.85
C VAL A 2 -8.34 1.33 4.31
N PHE A 3 -8.22 1.81 3.08
CA PHE A 3 -9.28 2.53 2.36
C PHE A 3 -9.57 1.84 1.04
N HIS A 4 -10.84 1.78 0.63
CA HIS A 4 -11.18 1.42 -0.74
C HIS A 4 -10.84 2.59 -1.67
N ASP A 5 -10.24 2.28 -2.82
CA ASP A 5 -9.93 3.29 -3.82
C ASP A 5 -11.23 3.88 -4.41
N LEU A 6 -11.26 5.20 -4.61
CA LEU A 6 -12.39 5.92 -5.18
C LEU A 6 -12.51 5.75 -6.70
N SER A 7 -11.47 5.29 -7.39
CA SER A 7 -11.39 5.07 -8.83
C SER A 7 -10.59 3.79 -9.15
N PRO A 8 -11.15 2.62 -8.86
CA PRO A 8 -10.39 1.38 -8.82
C PRO A 8 -9.96 0.94 -10.22
N GLN A 9 -8.64 0.79 -10.43
CA GLN A 9 -8.05 0.28 -11.69
C GLN A 9 -8.17 -1.25 -11.83
N ALA A 10 -8.63 -1.94 -10.80
CA ALA A 10 -8.96 -3.36 -10.77
C ALA A 10 -10.30 -3.57 -10.05
N ARG A 11 -10.88 -4.77 -10.14
CA ARG A 11 -12.18 -5.08 -9.50
C ARG A 11 -12.21 -4.83 -7.98
N MET A 12 -11.04 -4.83 -7.34
CA MET A 12 -10.87 -4.50 -5.93
C MET A 12 -9.48 -3.86 -5.73
N LEU A 13 -9.46 -2.59 -5.33
CA LEU A 13 -8.25 -1.82 -5.02
C LEU A 13 -8.42 -1.19 -3.63
N PHE A 14 -7.43 -1.37 -2.76
CA PHE A 14 -7.40 -0.76 -1.45
C PHE A 14 -5.99 -0.31 -1.08
N LEU A 15 -5.91 0.78 -0.33
CA LEU A 15 -4.66 1.46 0.01
C LEU A 15 -4.29 1.14 1.46
N VAL A 16 -3.04 0.69 1.68
CA VAL A 16 -2.52 0.38 3.01
C VAL A 16 -1.43 1.37 3.38
N MET A 17 -1.62 2.03 4.51
CA MET A 17 -0.82 3.17 4.97
C MET A 17 -0.30 2.95 6.40
N PRO A 18 1.00 3.21 6.70
CA PRO A 18 1.51 3.24 8.07
C PRO A 18 0.89 4.41 8.84
N LYS A 19 1.14 4.46 10.15
CA LYS A 19 0.64 5.57 10.98
C LYS A 19 1.53 6.79 10.91
N GLU A 20 2.84 6.56 10.82
CA GLU A 20 3.82 7.60 10.59
C GLU A 20 4.03 7.74 9.08
N PRO A 21 3.88 8.95 8.53
CA PRO A 21 3.84 9.10 7.10
C PRO A 21 5.21 8.98 6.45
N ILE A 22 5.30 8.10 5.45
CA ILE A 22 6.47 7.97 4.57
C ILE A 22 6.10 8.64 3.25
N ILE A 23 6.75 9.75 2.91
CA ILE A 23 6.39 10.55 1.72
C ILE A 23 6.78 9.81 0.43
N LEU A 24 7.95 9.17 0.45
CA LEU A 24 8.57 8.46 -0.66
C LEU A 24 9.24 7.20 -0.13
N LEU A 25 9.06 6.05 -0.79
CA LEU A 25 9.72 4.80 -0.38
C LEU A 25 11.24 4.95 -0.46
N SER A 26 11.75 5.73 -1.41
CA SER A 26 13.19 6.02 -1.54
C SER A 26 13.76 6.84 -0.37
N GLU A 27 12.92 7.49 0.42
CA GLU A 27 13.31 8.25 1.60
C GLU A 27 13.16 7.43 2.90
N ALA A 28 12.64 6.20 2.81
CA ALA A 28 12.54 5.32 3.96
C ALA A 28 13.94 4.89 4.44
N GLY A 29 14.31 5.32 5.64
CA GLY A 29 15.50 4.83 6.34
C GLY A 29 15.27 3.45 6.99
N ASP A 30 16.33 2.86 7.52
CA ASP A 30 16.31 1.53 8.16
C ASP A 30 15.28 1.42 9.31
N SER A 31 14.99 2.54 9.98
CA SER A 31 13.96 2.59 11.03
C SER A 31 12.55 2.27 10.52
N GLY A 32 12.28 2.45 9.23
CA GLY A 32 10.99 2.16 8.59
C GLY A 32 10.80 0.71 8.14
N GLU A 33 11.83 -0.14 8.23
CA GLU A 33 11.77 -1.53 7.72
C GLU A 33 10.64 -2.34 8.36
N SER A 34 10.50 -2.24 9.68
CA SER A 34 9.45 -2.95 10.43
C SER A 34 8.05 -2.48 10.04
N ASP A 35 7.86 -1.17 9.82
CA ASP A 35 6.57 -0.61 9.46
C ASP A 35 6.16 -0.98 8.04
N LEU A 36 7.11 -0.96 7.10
CA LEU A 36 6.89 -1.43 5.72
C LEU A 36 6.53 -2.93 5.70
N GLY A 37 7.25 -3.74 6.48
CA GLY A 37 6.92 -5.16 6.66
C GLY A 37 5.51 -5.37 7.23
N HIS A 38 5.13 -4.57 8.23
CA HIS A 38 3.80 -4.62 8.82
C HIS A 38 2.70 -4.25 7.81
N VAL A 39 2.91 -3.21 6.98
CA VAL A 39 2.00 -2.79 5.91
C VAL A 39 1.76 -3.93 4.90
N MET A 40 2.83 -4.60 4.46
CA MET A 40 2.74 -5.73 3.52
C MET A 40 1.93 -6.91 4.10
N ILE A 41 2.23 -7.29 5.35
CA ILE A 41 1.53 -8.41 6.02
C ILE A 41 0.06 -8.06 6.28
N PHE A 42 -0.22 -6.83 6.69
CA PHE A 42 -1.57 -6.37 6.93
C PHE A 42 -2.39 -6.32 5.64
N GLY A 43 -1.81 -5.84 4.54
CA GLY A 43 -2.46 -5.87 3.22
C GLY A 43 -2.80 -7.28 2.76
N LYS A 44 -1.89 -8.25 2.90
CA LYS A 44 -2.18 -9.68 2.63
C LYS A 44 -3.34 -10.20 3.47
N LYS A 45 -3.35 -9.92 4.78
CA LYS A 45 -4.43 -10.36 5.68
C LYS A 45 -5.78 -9.78 5.25
N HIS A 46 -5.78 -8.51 4.84
CA HIS A 46 -6.99 -7.85 4.37
C HIS A 46 -7.48 -8.39 3.02
N ALA A 47 -6.57 -8.65 2.07
CA ALA A 47 -6.90 -9.31 0.82
C ALA A 47 -7.59 -10.67 1.04
N ALA A 48 -7.08 -11.47 2.00
CA ALA A 48 -7.71 -12.73 2.40
C ALA A 48 -9.09 -12.53 3.02
N HIS A 49 -9.27 -11.50 3.87
CA HIS A 49 -10.57 -11.15 4.45
C HIS A 49 -11.60 -10.74 3.40
N LEU A 50 -11.16 -10.09 2.32
CA LEU A 50 -11.99 -9.71 1.18
C LEU A 50 -12.24 -10.87 0.19
N GLY A 51 -11.72 -12.07 0.48
CA GLY A 51 -11.93 -13.25 -0.36
C GLY A 51 -11.11 -13.27 -1.65
N LEU A 52 -10.01 -12.52 -1.72
CA LEU A 52 -9.07 -12.56 -2.85
C LEU A 52 -8.21 -13.83 -2.82
N THR A 53 -8.84 -14.97 -3.11
CA THR A 53 -8.22 -16.31 -3.01
C THR A 53 -7.46 -16.75 -4.25
N ASN A 54 -7.75 -16.15 -5.41
CA ASN A 54 -7.10 -16.44 -6.69
C ASN A 54 -5.89 -15.54 -6.99
N GLY A 55 -5.33 -14.92 -5.95
CA GLY A 55 -4.19 -14.02 -6.04
C GLY A 55 -4.58 -12.55 -6.09
N PHE A 56 -3.57 -11.69 -5.92
CA PHE A 56 -3.68 -10.24 -5.95
C PHE A 56 -2.31 -9.63 -6.32
N TRP A 57 -2.31 -8.36 -6.70
CA TRP A 57 -1.08 -7.57 -6.87
C TRP A 57 -0.94 -6.58 -5.72
N MET A 58 0.30 -6.31 -5.37
CA MET A 58 0.67 -5.25 -4.44
C MET A 58 1.58 -4.31 -5.20
N VAL A 59 1.20 -3.05 -5.29
CA VAL A 59 1.90 -2.04 -6.09
C VAL A 59 2.33 -0.93 -5.16
N VAL A 60 3.56 -0.46 -5.33
CA VAL A 60 4.09 0.72 -4.67
C VAL A 60 4.55 1.67 -5.77
N ASP A 61 3.87 2.80 -5.88
CA ASP A 61 4.16 3.84 -6.87
C ASP A 61 5.07 4.89 -6.24
N GLU A 62 6.14 5.28 -6.94
CA GLU A 62 7.17 6.19 -6.42
C GLU A 62 7.37 7.41 -7.33
N GLY A 63 7.09 8.59 -6.78
CA GLY A 63 7.24 9.88 -7.45
C GLY A 63 6.38 10.06 -8.71
N HIS A 64 6.53 11.21 -9.35
CA HIS A 64 5.73 11.59 -10.52
C HIS A 64 5.85 10.59 -11.68
N LYS A 65 7.05 10.06 -11.92
CA LYS A 65 7.28 9.08 -13.02
C LYS A 65 6.80 7.67 -12.68
N GLY A 66 6.77 7.30 -11.40
CA GLY A 66 6.24 6.02 -10.95
C GLY A 66 4.72 5.99 -10.81
N GLY A 67 4.02 7.08 -11.13
CA GLY A 67 2.56 7.14 -11.05
C GLY A 67 2.03 7.49 -9.66
N GLN A 68 2.89 7.93 -8.72
CA GLN A 68 2.47 8.30 -7.37
C GLN A 68 1.50 9.49 -7.44
N SER A 69 0.24 9.20 -7.11
CA SER A 69 -0.87 10.16 -7.12
C SER A 69 -1.14 10.76 -5.73
N VAL A 70 -0.67 10.09 -4.67
CA VAL A 70 -0.84 10.50 -3.28
C VAL A 70 0.53 10.65 -2.61
N TYR A 71 0.86 11.88 -2.19
CA TYR A 71 2.08 12.22 -1.46
C TYR A 71 1.78 12.34 0.04
N CYS A 72 1.36 11.22 0.62
CA CYS A 72 1.15 11.02 2.05
C CYS A 72 0.79 9.54 2.16
N VAL A 73 1.72 8.70 2.60
CA VAL A 73 1.38 7.35 3.09
C VAL A 73 1.08 7.47 4.57
#